data_AF-A0A7K2CU73-F1
#
_entry.id   AF-A0A7K2CU73-F1
#
_cell.length_a   1.000
_cell.length_b   1.000
_cell.length_c   1.000
_cell.angle_alpha   90.00
_cell.angle_beta   90.00
_cell.angle_gamma   90.00
#
_symmetry.space_group_name_H-M   'P 1'
#
loop_
_entity.id
_entity.type
_entity.pdbx_description
1 polymer ?
#
loop_
_entity_poly.entity_id
_entity_poly.type
_entity_poly.pdbx_seq_one_letter_code
_entity_poly.pdbx_strand_id
1 'polypeptide(L)' 'MDTGADTTGKLLVATPLIGDGNFERTVVLMLAHQEEGAAGVVLNRPSGLLVSDALPQWA' A
#
# COMPACT_ATOMS: atom_id res chain seq x y z
N MET A 1 -14.71 19.13 13.63
CA MET A 1 -13.86 18.73 12.49
C MET A 1 -13.83 17.23 12.50
N ASP A 2 -14.16 16.64 11.35
CA ASP A 2 -14.28 15.19 11.19
C ASP A 2 -12.90 14.58 11.43
N THR A 3 -12.67 13.91 12.56
CA THR A 3 -11.44 13.14 12.76
C THR A 3 -11.61 11.84 12.00
N GLY A 4 -11.56 11.89 10.67
CA GLY A 4 -11.37 10.71 9.86
C GLY A 4 -10.12 10.03 10.39
N ALA A 5 -10.28 8.83 10.97
CA ALA A 5 -9.20 8.21 11.74
C ALA A 5 -7.93 8.14 10.90
N ASP A 6 -6.84 8.76 11.37
CA ASP A 6 -5.53 8.65 10.72
C ASP A 6 -5.13 7.17 10.68
N THR A 7 -4.91 6.68 9.46
CA THR A 7 -4.57 5.26 9.23
C THR A 7 -3.09 5.07 8.98
N THR A 8 -2.27 6.12 9.09
CA THR A 8 -0.81 6.04 8.93
C THR A 8 -0.22 4.96 9.83
N GLY A 9 0.64 4.12 9.25
CA GLY A 9 1.24 2.96 9.94
C GLY A 9 0.31 1.77 10.14
N LYS A 10 -0.96 1.84 9.71
CA LYS A 10 -1.87 0.69 9.72
C LYS A 10 -1.75 -0.13 8.43
N LEU A 11 -2.17 -1.38 8.53
CA LEU A 11 -2.36 -2.27 7.39
C LEU A 11 -3.82 -2.25 6.96
N LEU A 12 -4.07 -1.97 5.69
CA LEU A 12 -5.37 -2.19 5.06
C LEU A 12 -5.37 -3.56 4.41
N VAL A 13 -6.32 -4.40 4.78
CA VAL A 13 -6.47 -5.76 4.24
C VAL A 13 -7.67 -5.77 3.30
N ALA A 14 -7.42 -6.12 2.04
CA ALA A 14 -8.47 -6.18 1.03
C ALA A 14 -9.51 -7.24 1.39
N THR A 15 -10.78 -6.86 1.30
CA THR A 15 -11.89 -7.81 1.44
C THR A 15 -12.14 -8.53 0.11
N PRO A 16 -12.73 -9.74 0.12
CA PRO A 16 -13.05 -10.46 -1.12
C PRO A 16 -14.00 -9.72 -2.07
N LEU A 17 -14.77 -8.74 -1.59
CA LEU A 17 -15.76 -7.99 -2.37
C LEU A 17 -15.17 -6.82 -3.18
N ILE A 18 -13.88 -6.50 -3.03
CA ILE A 18 -13.26 -5.30 -3.61
C ILE A 18 -13.27 -5.29 -5.16
N GLY A 19 -13.30 -6.47 -5.81
CA GLY A 19 -13.76 -6.67 -7.19
C GLY A 19 -13.02 -5.98 -8.34
N ASP A 20 -11.98 -5.18 -8.08
CA ASP A 20 -11.37 -4.29 -9.07
C ASP A 20 -10.06 -4.81 -9.70
N GLY A 21 -9.58 -5.97 -9.27
CA GLY A 21 -8.31 -6.60 -9.70
C GLY A 21 -7.05 -5.90 -9.16
N ASN A 22 -7.08 -4.58 -8.98
CA ASN A 22 -5.92 -3.82 -8.50
C ASN A 22 -5.59 -4.11 -7.04
N PHE A 23 -6.60 -4.28 -6.18
CA PHE A 23 -6.41 -4.55 -4.76
C PHE A 23 -6.87 -5.94 -4.34
N GLU A 24 -7.16 -6.83 -5.29
CA GLU A 24 -7.56 -8.19 -4.94
C GLU A 24 -6.47 -8.89 -4.11
N ARG A 25 -6.88 -9.38 -2.93
CA ARG A 25 -6.03 -10.05 -1.94
C ARG A 25 -4.79 -9.25 -1.52
N THR A 26 -4.81 -7.92 -1.60
CA THR A 26 -3.66 -7.12 -1.18
C THR A 26 -3.65 -6.81 0.32
N VAL A 27 -2.44 -6.61 0.84
CA VAL A 27 -2.18 -5.96 2.13
C VAL A 27 -1.42 -4.67 1.82
N VAL A 28 -2.01 -3.53 2.17
CA VAL A 28 -1.44 -2.20 1.94
C VAL A 28 -0.96 -1.61 3.26
N LEU A 29 0.30 -1.21 3.33
CA LEU A 29 0.81 -0.37 4.43
C LEU A 29 0.54 1.10 4.11
N MET A 30 -0.14 1.79 5.03
CA MET A 30 -0.38 3.23 4.91
C MET A 30 0.86 4.02 5.33
N LEU A 31 1.38 4.82 4.39
CA LEU A 31 2.53 5.70 4.60
C LEU A 31 2.09 7.11 5.05
N ALA A 32 0.95 7.58 4.55
CA ALA A 32 0.35 8.85 4.94
C ALA A 32 -1.17 8.79 4.71
N HIS A 33 -1.93 9.41 5.61
CA HIS A 33 -3.38 9.62 5.48
C HIS A 33 -3.73 10.98 6.11
N GLN A 34 -4.09 11.95 5.28
CA GLN A 34 -4.48 13.30 5.69
C GLN A 34 -5.73 13.74 4.92
N GLU A 35 -6.24 14.94 5.21
CA GLU A 35 -7.42 15.48 4.52
C GLU A 35 -7.23 15.59 3.00
N GLU A 36 -5.99 15.86 2.54
CA GLU A 36 -5.67 15.99 1.12
C GLU A 36 -5.59 14.63 0.39
N GLY A 37 -5.54 13.51 1.13
CA GLY A 37 -5.53 12.17 0.57
C GLY A 37 -4.64 11.18 1.33
N ALA A 38 -4.39 10.04 0.70
CA ALA A 38 -3.66 8.94 1.30
C ALA A 38 -2.63 8.33 0.33
N ALA A 39 -1.53 7.85 0.90
CA ALA A 39 -0.49 7.12 0.18
C ALA A 39 -0.17 5.82 0.91
N GLY A 40 0.00 4.72 0.16
CA GLY A 40 0.30 3.41 0.71
C GLY A 40 1.05 2.53 -0.28
N VAL A 41 1.62 1.44 0.23
CA VAL A 41 2.41 0.47 -0.55
C VAL A 41 1.84 -0.93 -0.36
N VAL A 42 1.65 -1.65 -1.47
CA VAL A 42 1.24 -3.06 -1.45
C VAL A 42 2.43 -3.92 -1.02
N LEU A 43 2.26 -4.72 0.03
CA LEU A 43 3.34 -5.52 0.61
C LEU A 43 3.44 -6.93 0.04
N ASN A 44 2.34 -7.48 -0.45
CA ASN A 44 2.20 -8.91 -0.79
C ASN A 44 2.02 -9.18 -2.29
N ARG A 45 2.46 -8.25 -3.14
CA ARG A 45 2.48 -8.41 -4.60
C ARG A 45 3.90 -8.16 -5.11
N PRO A 46 4.77 -9.20 -5.14
CA PRO A 46 6.14 -9.04 -5.61
C PRO A 46 6.15 -8.65 -7.09
N SER A 47 7.03 -7.72 -7.46
CA SER A 47 7.35 -7.43 -8.86
C SER A 47 8.32 -8.46 -9.43
N GLY A 48 8.38 -8.58 -10.76
CA GLY A 48 9.44 -9.35 -11.44
C GLY A 48 10.79 -8.63 -11.51
N LEU A 49 10.89 -7.37 -11.07
CA LEU A 49 12.12 -6.58 -11.08
C LEU A 49 12.98 -6.90 -9.86
N LEU A 50 14.26 -7.22 -10.07
CA LEU A 50 15.20 -7.42 -8.97
C LEU A 50 15.61 -6.08 -8.36
N VAL A 51 15.85 -6.08 -7.05
CA VAL A 51 16.31 -4.89 -6.33
C VAL A 51 17.66 -4.42 -6.86
N SER A 52 18.57 -5.33 -7.20
CA SER A 52 19.88 -5.01 -7.79
C SER A 52 19.76 -4.26 -9.13
N ASP A 53 18.71 -4.55 -9.90
CA ASP A 53 18.49 -3.94 -11.21
C ASP A 53 17.84 -2.56 -11.05
N ALA A 54 16.95 -2.40 -10.07
CA ALA A 54 16.25 -1.15 -9.79
C ALA A 54 17.09 -0.15 -8.99
N LEU A 55 17.86 -0.64 -8.02
CA LEU A 55 18.63 0.13 -7.04
C LEU A 55 20.04 -0.48 -6.90
N PRO A 56 20.92 -0.31 -7.90
CA PRO A 56 22.24 -0.95 -7.91
C PRO A 56 23.12 -0.62 -6.70
N GLN A 57 22.95 0.57 -6.12
CA GLN A 57 23.70 1.02 -4.94
C GLN A 57 23.23 0.40 -3.61
N TRP A 58 22.17 -0.42 -3.61
CA TRP A 58 21.62 -1.11 -2.44
C TRP A 58 21.91 -2.62 -2.46
N ALA A 59 22.59 -3.11 -3.50
CA ALA A 59 22.96 -4.51 -3.66
C ALA A 59 24.09 -4.94 -2.73
#